data_AF-A0A7S4SKS0-F1
#
_entry.id   AF-A0A7S4SKS0-F1
#
_cell.length_a   1.000
_cell.length_b   1.000
_cell.length_c   1.000
_cell.angle_alpha   90.00
_cell.angle_beta   90.00
_cell.angle_gamma   90.00
#
_symmetry.space_group_name_H-M   'P 1'
#
loop_
_entity.id
_entity.type
_entity.pdbx_description
1 polymer ?
#
loop_
_entity_poly.entity_id
_entity_poly.type
_entity_poly.pdbx_seq_one_letter_code
_entity_poly.pdbx_strand_id
1 'polypeptide(L)'
;KFYNAHYYAQNMSLVVIGAYPLDKLQAKVVESFSAIPSLPRIEENDEFYNGMNVQPYRINPCTWESKIKTNSNSDTHPRTPITKFGMPFTPTSLNRIIRSIPVKDKHSLSITFQIPPQYQYWESKPCDYIAHLLGHEAQGSL
;
A
#
# COMPACT_ATOMS: atom_id res chain seq x y z
N LYS A 1 -21.34 9.90 -3.98
CA LYS A 1 -21.04 8.94 -2.89
C LYS A 1 -19.56 8.54 -2.83
N PHE A 2 -19.02 7.76 -3.78
CA PHE A 2 -17.60 7.34 -3.76
C PHE A 2 -16.58 8.49 -3.66
N TYR A 3 -16.76 9.55 -4.47
CA TYR A 3 -15.89 10.74 -4.41
C TYR A 3 -15.81 11.33 -3.00
N ASN A 4 -16.96 11.52 -2.35
CA ASN A 4 -17.02 12.09 -1.01
C ASN A 4 -16.38 11.21 0.06
N ALA A 5 -16.43 9.88 -0.10
CA ALA A 5 -15.84 8.93 0.84
C ALA A 5 -14.32 8.78 0.68
N HIS A 6 -13.78 8.86 -0.54
CA HIS A 6 -12.38 8.51 -0.81
C HIS A 6 -11.49 9.68 -1.22
N TYR A 7 -12.05 10.80 -1.69
CA TYR A 7 -11.31 11.98 -2.13
C TYR A 7 -11.31 13.06 -1.05
N TYR A 8 -10.41 12.90 -0.08
CA TYR A 8 -10.11 13.85 0.99
C TYR A 8 -8.59 13.96 1.22
N ALA A 9 -8.12 15.08 1.75
CA ALA A 9 -6.70 15.47 1.73
C ALA A 9 -5.78 14.51 2.52
N GLN A 10 -6.21 13.98 3.67
CA GLN A 10 -5.39 13.02 4.44
C GLN A 10 -5.14 11.69 3.73
N ASN A 11 -5.93 11.35 2.71
CA ASN A 11 -5.76 10.16 1.88
C ASN A 11 -5.08 10.46 0.53
N MET A 12 -4.61 11.69 0.34
CA MET A 12 -3.94 12.12 -0.89
C MET A 12 -2.45 12.33 -0.65
N SER A 13 -1.67 12.25 -1.73
CA SER A 13 -0.28 12.69 -1.76
C SER A 13 -0.07 13.41 -3.09
N LEU A 14 0.57 14.57 -3.04
CA LEU A 14 0.83 15.42 -4.19
C LEU A 14 2.33 15.61 -4.35
N VAL A 15 2.84 15.43 -5.56
CA VAL A 15 4.22 15.76 -5.94
C VAL A 15 4.14 16.79 -7.06
N VAL A 16 4.83 17.91 -6.89
CA VAL A 16 4.90 18.98 -7.89
C VAL A 16 6.35 19.18 -8.29
N ILE A 17 6.60 19.15 -9.60
CA ILE A 17 7.92 19.36 -10.20
C ILE A 17 7.80 20.56 -11.12
N GLY A 18 8.69 21.53 -10.98
CA GLY A 18 8.71 22.70 -11.85
C GLY A 18 9.98 23.53 -11.67
N ALA A 19 10.33 24.32 -12.70
CA ALA A 19 11.47 25.22 -12.70
C ALA A 19 11.20 26.52 -11.92
N TYR A 20 10.62 26.40 -10.72
CA TYR A 20 10.36 27.52 -9.82
C TYR A 20 10.99 27.24 -8.45
N PRO A 21 11.40 28.28 -7.70
CA PRO A 21 11.84 28.10 -6.31
C PRO A 21 10.77 27.41 -5.45
N LEU A 22 11.21 26.69 -4.42
CA LEU A 22 10.34 25.91 -3.54
C LEU A 22 9.20 26.74 -2.95
N ASP A 23 9.48 27.97 -2.49
CA ASP A 23 8.46 28.86 -1.92
C ASP A 23 7.35 29.20 -2.92
N LYS A 24 7.72 29.40 -4.19
CA LYS A 24 6.76 29.70 -5.26
C LYS A 24 5.93 28.47 -5.63
N LEU A 25 6.53 27.29 -5.62
CA LEU A 25 5.81 26.02 -5.80
C LEU A 25 4.85 25.79 -4.64
N GLN A 26 5.30 25.99 -3.40
CA GLN A 26 4.48 25.86 -2.20
C GLN A 26 3.29 26.82 -2.22
N ALA A 27 3.50 28.09 -2.54
CA ALA A 27 2.43 29.08 -2.64
C ALA A 27 1.35 28.66 -3.65
N LYS A 28 1.76 28.21 -4.85
CA LYS A 28 0.84 27.70 -5.88
C LYS A 28 0.08 26.45 -5.44
N VAL A 29 0.74 25.55 -4.71
CA VAL A 29 0.11 24.35 -4.17
C VAL A 29 -0.92 24.70 -3.11
N VAL A 30 -0.59 25.59 -2.17
CA VAL A 30 -1.53 26.04 -1.14
C VAL A 30 -2.73 26.73 -1.79
N GLU A 31 -2.50 27.61 -2.76
CA GLU A 31 -3.56 28.29 -3.52
C GLU A 31 -4.51 27.27 -4.19
N SER A 32 -3.96 26.21 -4.80
CA SER A 32 -4.75 25.27 -5.59
C SER A 32 -5.43 24.16 -4.78
N PHE A 33 -4.81 23.71 -3.68
CA PHE A 33 -5.20 22.47 -2.99
C PHE A 33 -5.64 22.66 -1.52
N SER A 34 -5.52 23.87 -0.94
CA SER A 34 -5.92 24.10 0.46
C SER A 34 -7.43 23.93 0.70
N ALA A 35 -8.26 24.08 -0.34
CA ALA A 35 -9.70 23.92 -0.24
C ALA A 35 -10.18 22.46 -0.11
N ILE A 36 -9.29 21.48 -0.24
CA ILE A 36 -9.67 20.06 -0.16
C ILE A 36 -9.91 19.69 1.32
N PRO A 37 -11.07 19.10 1.66
CA PRO A 37 -11.37 18.74 3.04
C PRO A 37 -10.40 17.69 3.56
N SER A 38 -10.00 17.80 4.82
CA SER A 38 -9.06 16.88 5.47
C SER A 38 -9.65 15.49 5.70
N LEU A 39 -10.97 15.38 5.88
CA LEU A 39 -11.70 14.15 6.19
C LEU A 39 -12.77 13.83 5.13
N PRO A 40 -13.27 12.58 5.06
CA PRO A 40 -14.38 12.21 4.20
C PRO A 40 -15.65 13.06 4.42
N ARG A 41 -16.43 13.26 3.34
CA ARG A 41 -17.73 13.96 3.35
C ARG A 41 -18.88 12.94 3.34
N ILE A 42 -18.90 12.03 4.30
CA ILE A 42 -19.89 10.94 4.38
C ILE A 42 -21.07 11.41 5.23
N GLU A 43 -22.30 11.09 4.81
CA GLU A 43 -23.51 11.31 5.62
C GLU A 43 -23.63 10.20 6.66
N GLU A 44 -24.04 10.51 7.89
CA GLU A 44 -24.08 9.56 9.03
C GLU A 44 -24.87 8.26 8.75
N ASN A 45 -25.78 8.27 7.77
CA ASN A 45 -26.69 7.17 7.45
C ASN A 45 -26.23 6.25 6.30
N ASP A 46 -25.03 6.41 5.72
CA ASP A 46 -24.58 5.57 4.59
C ASP A 46 -23.97 4.24 5.11
N GLU A 47 -24.84 3.25 5.38
CA GLU A 47 -24.50 1.92 5.95
C GLU A 47 -23.32 1.22 5.25
N PHE A 48 -23.22 1.37 3.93
CA PHE A 48 -22.15 0.77 3.13
C PHE A 48 -20.76 1.30 3.51
N TYR A 49 -20.64 2.60 3.79
CA TYR A 49 -19.37 3.22 4.19
C TYR A 49 -19.14 3.15 5.70
N ASN A 50 -20.19 3.06 6.51
CA ASN A 50 -20.08 2.86 7.97
C ASN A 50 -19.45 1.50 8.33
N GLY A 51 -19.64 0.46 7.49
CA GLY A 51 -18.97 -0.84 7.67
C GLY A 51 -17.51 -0.90 7.16
N MET A 52 -17.13 0.05 6.31
CA MET A 52 -15.75 0.19 5.83
C MET A 52 -15.00 1.10 6.80
N ASN A 53 -13.86 0.64 7.33
CA ASN A 53 -13.01 1.48 8.17
C ASN A 53 -12.28 2.49 7.27
N VAL A 54 -12.98 3.51 6.75
CA VAL A 54 -12.48 4.54 5.81
C VAL A 54 -11.54 5.54 6.51
N GLN A 55 -10.74 5.06 7.45
CA GLN A 55 -9.78 5.88 8.20
C GLN A 55 -8.59 6.19 7.30
N PRO A 56 -7.99 7.39 7.47
CA PRO A 56 -6.80 7.78 6.71
C PRO A 56 -5.69 6.76 6.89
N TYR A 57 -5.07 6.34 5.78
CA TYR A 57 -3.91 5.44 5.78
C TYR A 57 -2.71 6.04 6.55
N ARG A 58 -2.63 7.37 6.64
CA ARG A 58 -1.60 8.10 7.39
C ARG A 58 -2.17 8.70 8.67
N ILE A 59 -1.99 8.00 9.79
CA ILE A 59 -2.25 8.55 11.14
C ILE A 59 -0.99 9.26 11.67
N ASN A 60 0.18 8.87 11.17
CA ASN A 60 1.45 9.52 11.47
C ASN A 60 1.93 10.31 10.26
N PRO A 61 2.39 11.56 10.42
CA PRO A 61 3.07 12.28 9.36
C PRO A 61 4.24 11.41 8.90
N CYS A 62 4.43 11.25 7.59
CA CYS A 62 5.58 10.51 7.08
C CYS A 62 6.85 11.33 7.29
N THR A 63 7.31 11.36 8.53
CA THR A 63 8.67 11.72 8.89
C THR A 63 9.41 10.40 9.08
N TRP A 64 10.50 10.23 8.35
CA TRP A 64 11.45 9.12 8.53
C TRP A 64 11.99 9.06 9.99
N GLU A 65 11.87 10.17 10.72
CA GLU A 65 12.22 10.37 12.13
C GLU A 65 11.23 9.74 13.13
N SER A 66 10.02 9.37 12.72
CA SER A 66 8.99 8.82 13.62
C SER A 66 9.30 7.40 14.14
N LYS A 67 10.49 6.85 13.84
CA LYS A 67 11.03 5.64 14.49
C LYS A 67 11.40 5.83 15.96
N ILE A 68 11.29 7.04 16.53
CA ILE A 68 11.66 7.29 17.93
C ILE A 68 10.46 7.92 18.65
N LYS A 69 9.92 7.18 19.63
CA LYS A 69 8.85 7.56 20.59
C LYS A 69 7.42 7.27 20.15
N THR A 70 6.97 6.05 20.41
CA THR A 70 5.77 5.85 21.25
C THR A 70 5.85 4.49 21.94
N ASN A 71 6.18 4.48 23.24
CA ASN A 71 5.90 3.37 24.16
C ASN A 71 4.41 3.33 24.54
N SER A 72 3.51 3.48 23.56
CA SER A 72 2.08 3.36 23.76
C SER A 72 1.56 2.27 22.82
N ASN A 73 0.88 1.28 23.41
CA ASN A 73 0.23 0.15 22.76
C ASN A 73 -0.91 0.56 21.80
N SER A 74 -0.64 1.42 20.82
CA SER A 74 -1.56 1.74 19.73
C SER A 74 -0.90 1.33 18.42
N ASP A 75 -1.35 0.21 17.87
CA ASP A 75 -0.86 -0.47 16.67
C ASP A 75 -0.32 0.48 15.59
N THR A 76 1.00 0.60 15.53
CA THR A 76 1.76 1.31 14.48
C THR A 76 1.94 0.47 13.21
N HIS A 77 1.16 -0.60 13.06
CA HIS A 77 1.23 -1.45 11.88
C HIS A 77 0.58 -0.72 10.69
N PRO A 78 1.24 -0.69 9.51
CA PRO A 78 0.58 -0.22 8.29
C PRO A 78 -0.70 -1.05 8.12
N ARG A 79 -1.86 -0.38 8.22
CA ARG A 79 -3.19 -0.99 8.20
C ARG A 79 -3.48 -1.52 6.81
N THR A 80 -2.84 -2.63 6.45
CA THR A 80 -3.15 -3.36 5.24
C THR A 80 -4.47 -4.10 5.46
N PRO A 81 -5.35 -4.22 4.45
CA PRO A 81 -6.56 -5.04 4.57
C PRO A 81 -6.26 -6.47 5.03
N ILE A 82 -5.03 -6.96 4.80
CA ILE A 82 -4.55 -8.28 5.24
C ILE A 82 -4.60 -8.43 6.77
N THR A 83 -4.35 -7.39 7.56
CA THR A 83 -4.43 -7.53 9.03
C THR A 83 -5.87 -7.71 9.52
N LYS A 84 -6.84 -7.13 8.81
CA LYS A 84 -8.27 -7.23 9.15
C LYS A 84 -8.94 -8.47 8.55
N PHE A 85 -8.62 -8.79 7.29
CA PHE A 85 -9.31 -9.80 6.50
C PHE A 85 -8.48 -11.07 6.26
N GLY A 86 -7.20 -11.08 6.67
CA GLY A 86 -6.28 -12.19 6.47
C GLY A 86 -5.67 -12.24 5.07
N MET A 87 -4.91 -13.30 4.83
CA MET A 87 -4.30 -13.57 3.53
C MET A 87 -5.38 -14.02 2.52
N PRO A 88 -5.29 -13.62 1.25
CA PRO A 88 -6.34 -13.90 0.28
C PRO A 88 -6.45 -15.38 -0.12
N PHE A 89 -5.41 -16.21 0.09
CA PHE A 89 -5.55 -17.67 -0.09
C PHE A 89 -5.86 -18.29 1.26
N THR A 90 -7.00 -18.97 1.32
CA THR A 90 -7.34 -19.83 2.44
C THR A 90 -6.44 -21.08 2.43
N PRO A 91 -6.21 -21.74 3.58
CA PRO A 91 -5.40 -22.96 3.64
C PRO A 91 -5.85 -24.05 2.65
N THR A 92 -7.14 -24.11 2.33
CA THR A 92 -7.73 -25.07 1.37
C THR A 92 -7.36 -24.82 -0.09
N SER A 93 -6.95 -23.58 -0.40
CA SER A 93 -6.54 -23.14 -1.74
C SER A 93 -5.04 -23.20 -2.00
N LEU A 94 -4.23 -23.50 -0.97
CA LEU A 94 -2.79 -23.72 -1.09
C LEU A 94 -2.48 -25.13 -1.64
N ASN A 95 -1.22 -25.34 -2.06
CA ASN A 95 -0.73 -26.63 -2.60
C ASN A 95 -1.55 -27.16 -3.77
N ARG A 96 -2.00 -26.26 -4.65
CA ARG A 96 -2.76 -26.60 -5.86
C ARG A 96 -1.88 -26.50 -7.10
N ILE A 97 -2.12 -27.40 -8.05
CA ILE A 97 -1.60 -27.30 -9.41
C ILE A 97 -2.74 -26.79 -10.29
N ILE A 98 -2.56 -25.60 -10.85
CA ILE A 98 -3.52 -25.00 -11.77
C ILE A 98 -3.00 -25.18 -13.19
N ARG A 99 -3.79 -25.86 -14.04
CA ARG A 99 -3.50 -26.02 -15.47
C ARG A 99 -4.40 -25.08 -16.25
N SER A 100 -3.81 -24.21 -17.07
CA SER A 100 -4.53 -23.24 -17.90
C SER A 100 -4.21 -23.50 -19.37
N ILE A 101 -5.22 -23.47 -20.23
CA ILE A 101 -5.05 -23.60 -21.68
C ILE A 101 -4.76 -22.19 -22.23
N PRO A 102 -3.55 -21.94 -22.77
CA PRO A 102 -3.22 -20.63 -23.27
C PRO A 102 -3.92 -20.36 -24.61
N VAL A 103 -4.31 -19.11 -24.84
CA VAL A 103 -4.90 -18.68 -26.12
C VAL A 103 -3.84 -18.63 -27.24
N LYS A 104 -2.58 -18.32 -26.87
CA LYS A 104 -1.43 -18.31 -27.77
C LYS A 104 -0.58 -19.55 -27.56
N ASP A 105 0.24 -19.88 -28.54
CA ASP A 105 1.27 -20.91 -28.37
C ASP A 105 2.38 -20.40 -27.43
N LYS A 106 2.23 -20.71 -26.13
CA LYS A 106 3.16 -20.33 -25.06
C LYS A 106 3.21 -21.42 -24.00
N HIS A 107 4.41 -21.78 -23.60
CA HIS A 107 4.66 -22.60 -22.42
C HIS A 107 5.11 -21.71 -21.27
N SER A 108 4.45 -21.82 -20.12
CA SER A 108 4.76 -21.02 -18.93
C SER A 108 4.50 -21.84 -17.68
N LEU A 109 5.45 -21.82 -16.75
CA LEU A 109 5.29 -22.31 -15.38
C LEU A 109 5.28 -21.10 -14.44
N SER A 110 4.33 -21.06 -13.51
CA SER A 110 4.26 -20.05 -12.46
C SER A 110 4.15 -20.73 -11.11
N ILE A 111 5.11 -20.46 -10.22
CA ILE A 111 5.10 -20.91 -8.83
C ILE A 111 4.84 -19.68 -7.97
N THR A 112 3.84 -19.74 -7.09
CA THR A 112 3.39 -18.58 -6.31
C THR A 112 3.35 -18.95 -4.83
N PHE A 113 4.07 -18.17 -4.03
CA PHE A 113 4.06 -18.25 -2.57
C PHE A 113 3.35 -17.03 -2.00
N GLN A 114 2.46 -17.24 -1.02
CA GLN A 114 1.88 -16.14 -0.28
C GLN A 114 2.78 -15.77 0.90
N ILE A 115 3.13 -14.49 0.98
CA ILE A 115 3.93 -13.93 2.06
C ILE A 115 3.24 -12.69 2.64
N PRO A 116 3.39 -12.42 3.95
CA PRO A 116 2.82 -11.23 4.57
C PRO A 116 3.47 -9.95 4.00
N PRO A 117 2.81 -8.78 4.15
CA PRO A 117 3.37 -7.49 3.73
C PRO A 117 4.74 -7.21 4.34
N GLN A 118 5.69 -6.76 3.52
CA GLN A 118 7.09 -6.56 3.92
C GLN A 118 7.46 -5.09 4.18
N TYR A 119 6.50 -4.17 4.19
CA TYR A 119 6.74 -2.72 4.28
C TYR A 119 7.62 -2.29 5.47
N GLN A 120 7.53 -3.02 6.59
CA GLN A 120 8.34 -2.75 7.79
C GLN A 120 9.82 -3.04 7.58
N TYR A 121 10.15 -3.94 6.67
CA TYR A 121 11.52 -4.42 6.38
C TYR A 121 12.13 -3.74 5.15
N TRP A 122 11.72 -2.51 4.85
CA TRP A 122 12.20 -1.79 3.65
C TRP A 122 13.72 -1.54 3.64
N GLU A 123 14.37 -1.52 4.80
CA GLU A 123 15.82 -1.35 4.94
C GLU A 123 16.58 -2.65 4.66
N SER A 124 16.15 -3.76 5.28
CA SER A 124 16.81 -5.06 5.14
C SER A 124 16.42 -5.82 3.88
N LYS A 125 15.25 -5.51 3.30
CA LYS A 125 14.74 -6.05 2.02
C LYS A 125 14.89 -7.58 1.89
N PRO A 126 14.37 -8.37 2.85
CA PRO A 126 14.60 -9.81 2.89
C PRO A 126 14.06 -10.53 1.65
N CYS A 127 12.90 -10.12 1.13
CA CYS A 127 12.33 -10.72 -0.07
C CYS A 127 13.13 -10.40 -1.34
N ASP A 128 13.71 -9.20 -1.44
CA ASP A 128 14.57 -8.86 -2.58
C ASP A 128 15.85 -9.70 -2.56
N TYR A 129 16.42 -9.91 -1.37
CA TYR A 129 17.58 -10.79 -1.20
C TYR A 129 17.29 -12.23 -1.65
N ILE A 130 16.16 -12.81 -1.21
CA ILE A 130 15.76 -14.16 -1.62
C ILE A 130 15.47 -14.21 -3.12
N ALA A 131 14.76 -13.21 -3.66
CA ALA A 131 14.47 -13.12 -5.08
C ALA A 131 15.74 -13.06 -5.93
N HIS A 132 16.75 -12.31 -5.46
CA HIS A 132 18.05 -12.24 -6.12
C HIS A 132 18.76 -13.60 -6.16
N LEU A 133 18.75 -14.36 -5.07
CA LEU A 133 19.34 -15.71 -5.03
C LEU A 133 18.58 -16.70 -5.91
N LEU A 134 17.25 -16.66 -5.89
CA LEU A 134 16.41 -17.56 -6.69
C LEU A 134 16.47 -17.24 -8.18
N GLY A 135 16.62 -15.97 -8.54
CA GLY A 135 16.72 -15.50 -9.93
C GLY A 135 18.15 -15.34 -10.42
N HIS A 136 19.13 -15.91 -9.72
CA HIS A 136 20.53 -15.85 -10.15
C HIS A 136 20.73 -16.76 -11.38
N GLU A 137 21.53 -16.31 -12.36
CA GLU A 137 21.72 -17.02 -13.63
C GLU A 137 23.17 -17.49 -13.89
N ALA A 138 24.08 -17.34 -12.92
CA ALA A 138 25.46 -17.80 -13.10
C ALA A 138 25.61 -19.32 -12.87
N GLN A 139 26.78 -19.87 -13.23
CA GLN A 139 27.07 -21.29 -13.08
C GLN A 139 26.83 -21.80 -11.64
N GLY A 140 26.04 -22.87 -11.52
CA GLY A 140 25.64 -23.43 -10.23
C GLY A 140 24.37 -22.80 -9.63
N SER A 141 23.69 -21.90 -10.35
CA SER A 141 22.32 -21.50 -10.05
C SER A 141 21.33 -22.66 -10.25
N LEU A 142 20.08 -22.43 -9.80
CA LEU A 142 18.93 -23.29 -10.06
C LEU A 142 18.70 -23.50 -11.57
#